data_AF-A0A366LPX1-F1
#
_entry.id   AF-A0A366LPX1-F1
#
_cell.length_a   1.000
_cell.length_b   1.000
_cell.length_c   1.000
_cell.angle_alpha   90.00
_cell.angle_beta   90.00
_cell.angle_gamma   90.00
#
_symmetry.space_group_name_H-M   'P 1'
#
loop_
_entity.id
_entity.type
_entity.pdbx_description
1 polymer ?
#
loop_
_entity_poly.entity_id
_entity_poly.type
_entity_poly.pdbx_seq_one_letter_code
_entity_poly.pdbx_strand_id
1 'polypeptide(L)'
;MSCVRDVARLEATRAEPDRAASVRLWDTSGRGSVWVSRGHWTAFLAAVRAGELLPERGTVPGSVRLPLGDLFSGYVVSVLITSEQAWEAFQLAVINGDFDDI
;
A
#
# COMPACT_ATOMS: atom_id res chain seq x y z
N MET A 1 -7.96 -17.36 -26.60
CA MET A 1 -6.91 -17.17 -25.58
C MET A 1 -7.26 -15.92 -24.80
N SER A 2 -7.88 -16.08 -23.63
CA SER A 2 -8.22 -14.94 -22.77
C SER A 2 -6.95 -14.57 -22.01
N CYS A 3 -6.29 -13.47 -22.39
CA CYS A 3 -5.30 -12.85 -21.53
C CYS A 3 -6.05 -12.38 -20.28
N VAL A 4 -5.93 -13.12 -19.19
CA VAL A 4 -6.18 -12.55 -17.86
C VAL A 4 -5.12 -11.46 -17.73
N ARG A 5 -5.48 -10.21 -18.04
CA ARG A 5 -4.66 -9.07 -17.65
C ARG A 5 -4.58 -9.16 -16.14
N ASP A 6 -3.40 -9.43 -15.62
CA ASP A 6 -3.14 -9.35 -14.19
C ASP A 6 -3.53 -7.93 -13.77
N VAL A 7 -4.63 -7.81 -13.02
CA VAL A 7 -5.14 -6.52 -12.58
C VAL A 7 -4.23 -6.07 -11.46
N ALA A 8 -3.67 -4.87 -11.56
CA ALA A 8 -2.83 -4.29 -10.52
C ALA A 8 -3.51 -4.40 -9.13
N ARG A 9 -2.74 -4.80 -8.12
CA ARG A 9 -3.19 -4.94 -6.73
C ARG A 9 -2.13 -4.38 -5.79
N LEU A 10 -2.59 -3.95 -4.61
CA LEU A 10 -1.69 -3.67 -3.52
C LEU A 10 -1.46 -4.94 -2.70
N GLU A 11 -0.19 -5.26 -2.49
CA GLU A 11 0.24 -6.39 -1.66
C GLU A 11 1.20 -5.89 -0.58
N ALA A 12 1.23 -6.62 0.55
CA ALA A 12 2.11 -6.31 1.65
C ALA A 12 2.76 -7.56 2.22
N THR A 13 3.97 -7.41 2.77
CA THR A 13 4.71 -8.47 3.47
C THR A 13 5.53 -7.87 4.61
N ARG A 14 5.80 -8.67 5.63
CA ARG A 14 6.82 -8.34 6.64
C ARG A 14 8.18 -8.20 5.97
N ALA A 15 8.96 -7.22 6.42
CA ALA A 15 10.33 -7.09 5.97
C ALA A 15 11.19 -8.30 6.39
N GLU A 16 12.31 -8.47 5.69
CA GLU A 16 13.36 -9.43 6.05
C GLU A 16 13.96 -9.15 7.45
N PRO A 17 14.67 -10.11 8.07
CA PRO A 17 15.12 -10.04 9.47
C PRO A 17 15.96 -8.82 9.85
N ASP A 18 16.58 -8.10 8.91
CA ASP A 18 17.27 -6.83 9.16
C ASP A 18 16.32 -5.66 9.47
N ARG A 19 15.02 -5.83 9.23
CA ARG A 19 13.97 -4.82 9.32
C ARG A 19 12.70 -5.34 9.98
N ALA A 20 12.83 -6.28 10.91
CA ALA A 20 11.72 -7.02 11.55
C ALA A 20 10.55 -6.17 12.11
N ALA A 21 10.70 -4.85 12.20
CA ALA A 21 9.68 -3.89 12.61
C ALA A 21 9.00 -3.11 11.46
N SER A 22 9.14 -3.54 10.20
CA SER A 22 8.54 -2.86 9.05
C SER A 22 7.76 -3.81 8.13
N VAL A 23 6.77 -3.24 7.44
CA VAL A 23 5.93 -3.86 6.41
C VAL A 23 6.27 -3.20 5.08
N ARG A 24 6.50 -4.00 4.05
CA ARG A 24 6.56 -3.53 2.67
C ARG A 24 5.13 -3.46 2.14
N LEU A 25 4.76 -2.36 1.49
CA LEU A 25 3.54 -2.26 0.68
C LEU A 25 3.95 -1.92 -0.75
N TRP A 26 3.43 -2.64 -1.75
CA TRP A 26 3.76 -2.38 -3.16
C TRP A 26 2.58 -2.61 -4.09
N ASP A 27 2.65 -1.99 -5.26
CA ASP A 27 1.74 -2.24 -6.38
C ASP A 27 2.32 -3.32 -7.30
N THR A 28 1.57 -4.40 -7.55
CA THR A 28 2.00 -5.54 -8.39
C THR A 28 2.23 -5.17 -9.86
N SER A 29 1.70 -4.04 -10.34
CA SER A 29 2.02 -3.49 -11.67
C SER A 29 3.41 -2.84 -11.76
N GLY A 30 4.16 -2.79 -10.66
CA GLY A 30 5.53 -2.28 -10.62
C GLY A 30 5.63 -0.76 -10.46
N ARG A 31 4.54 -0.09 -10.09
CA ARG A 31 4.48 1.39 -9.95
C ARG A 31 5.20 1.94 -8.71
N GLY A 32 5.59 1.07 -7.78
CA GLY A 32 6.42 1.44 -6.63
C GLY A 32 6.20 0.56 -5.41
N SER A 33 7.03 0.78 -4.40
CA SER A 33 6.88 0.17 -3.09
C SER A 33 7.33 1.14 -2.00
N VAL A 34 6.65 1.09 -0.85
CA VAL A 34 6.99 1.85 0.36
C VAL A 34 7.23 0.89 1.52
N TRP A 35 7.94 1.39 2.53
CA TRP A 35 8.13 0.71 3.81
C TRP A 35 7.40 1.47 4.89
N VAL A 36 6.72 0.76 5.77
CA VAL A 36 5.91 1.31 6.85
C VAL A 36 6.29 0.59 8.13
N SER A 37 6.62 1.31 9.20
CA SER A 37 6.86 0.70 10.52
C SER A 37 5.59 0.03 11.03
N ARG A 38 5.73 -0.99 11.89
CA ARG A 38 4.59 -1.72 12.47
C ARG A 38 3.55 -0.84 13.16
N GLY A 39 4.00 0.19 13.88
CA GLY A 39 3.11 1.14 14.55
C GLY A 39 2.28 1.94 13.54
N HIS A 40 2.95 2.50 12.54
CA HIS A 40 2.26 3.25 11.48
C HIS A 40 1.42 2.36 10.58
N TRP A 41 1.80 1.10 10.35
CA TRP A 41 0.99 0.12 9.63
C TRP A 41 -0.36 -0.10 10.33
N THR A 42 -0.33 -0.30 11.64
CA THR A 42 -1.55 -0.51 12.44
C THR A 42 -2.46 0.72 12.39
N ALA A 43 -1.89 1.92 12.54
CA ALA A 43 -2.64 3.18 12.43
C ALA A 43 -3.20 3.41 11.01
N PHE A 44 -2.42 3.08 9.98
CA PHE A 44 -2.82 3.16 8.59
C PHE A 44 -4.02 2.25 8.30
N LEU A 45 -3.98 0.98 8.70
CA LEU A 45 -5.10 0.06 8.53
C LEU A 45 -6.37 0.54 9.25
N ALA A 46 -6.23 1.09 10.46
CA ALA A 46 -7.35 1.67 11.20
C ALA A 46 -7.98 2.87 10.45
N ALA A 47 -7.17 3.78 9.92
CA ALA A 47 -7.64 4.93 9.15
C ALA A 47 -8.31 4.51 7.82
N VAL A 48 -7.83 3.43 7.18
CA VAL A 48 -8.49 2.86 6.00
C VAL A 48 -9.90 2.35 6.34
N ARG A 49 -10.04 1.60 7.45
CA ARG A 49 -11.34 1.07 7.92
C ARG A 49 -12.31 2.18 8.29
N ALA A 50 -11.81 3.25 8.89
CA ALA A 50 -12.61 4.41 9.24
C ALA A 50 -13.02 5.26 8.01
N GLY A 51 -12.45 5.00 6.84
CA GLY A 51 -12.67 5.81 5.64
C GLY A 51 -12.02 7.20 5.72
N GLU A 52 -11.04 7.38 6.61
CA GLU A 52 -10.37 8.65 6.88
C GLU A 52 -9.22 8.94 5.91
N LEU A 53 -8.72 7.89 5.24
CA LEU A 53 -7.67 8.00 4.23
C LEU A 53 -8.25 8.32 2.86
N LEU A 54 -8.14 9.59 2.47
CA LEU A 54 -8.44 10.04 1.11
C LEU A 54 -7.13 10.07 0.30
N PRO A 55 -6.98 9.24 -0.75
CA PRO A 55 -5.82 9.31 -1.61
C PRO A 55 -5.72 10.66 -2.33
N GLU A 56 -4.51 11.13 -2.54
CA GLU A 56 -4.26 12.24 -3.45
C GLU A 56 -4.38 11.77 -4.91
N ARG A 57 -4.78 12.67 -5.81
CA ARG A 57 -4.75 12.38 -7.25
C ARG A 57 -3.30 12.17 -7.69
N GLY A 58 -3.05 11.10 -8.42
CA GLY A 58 -1.73 10.80 -8.96
C GLY A 58 -1.37 11.64 -10.18
N THR A 59 -0.11 11.55 -10.60
CA THR A 59 0.42 12.28 -11.76
C THR A 59 0.06 11.63 -13.09
N VAL A 60 -0.45 10.40 -13.06
CA VAL A 60 -0.94 9.65 -14.23
C VAL A 60 -2.48 9.55 -14.13
N PRO A 61 -3.23 9.70 -15.24
CA PRO A 61 -4.68 9.52 -15.22
C PRO A 61 -5.10 8.16 -14.65
N GLY A 62 -6.09 8.15 -13.75
CA GLY A 62 -6.59 6.95 -13.07
C GLY A 62 -5.65 6.39 -12.00
N SER A 63 -4.60 7.14 -11.63
CA SER A 63 -3.71 6.77 -10.54
C SER A 63 -3.95 7.62 -9.31
N VAL A 64 -3.65 7.07 -8.14
CA VAL A 64 -3.69 7.72 -6.84
C VAL A 64 -2.31 7.71 -6.19
N ARG A 65 -2.09 8.63 -5.26
CA ARG A 65 -0.91 8.78 -4.44
C ARG A 65 -1.29 8.59 -2.97
N LEU A 66 -0.57 7.71 -2.31
CA LEU A 66 -0.75 7.39 -0.90
C LEU A 66 0.52 7.81 -0.14
N PRO A 67 0.50 8.90 0.64
CA PRO A 67 1.64 9.36 1.42
C PRO A 67 1.74 8.58 2.74
N LEU A 68 2.16 7.32 2.69
CA LEU A 68 2.17 6.42 3.84
C LEU A 68 3.55 5.82 4.21
N GLY A 69 4.58 6.09 3.41
CA GLY A 69 5.90 5.51 3.64
C GLY A 69 6.62 6.24 4.76
N ASP A 70 7.18 5.47 5.69
CA ASP A 70 7.99 6.00 6.78
C ASP A 70 9.34 6.47 6.26
N LEU A 71 9.76 7.66 6.72
CA LEU A 71 11.09 8.19 6.42
C LEU A 71 12.13 7.43 7.24
N PHE A 72 12.64 6.34 6.69
CA PHE A 72 13.83 5.67 7.21
C PHE A 72 15.10 6.32 6.64
N SER A 73 16.17 6.37 7.44
CA SER A 73 17.50 6.76 6.93
C SER A 73 17.88 5.84 5.75
N GLY A 74 18.02 6.40 4.55
CA GLY A 74 18.33 5.66 3.32
C GLY A 74 17.15 5.33 2.41
N TYR A 75 15.90 5.67 2.78
CA TYR A 75 14.72 5.52 1.92
C TYR A 75 14.03 6.87 1.71
N VAL A 76 13.87 7.26 0.43
CA VAL A 76 13.35 8.59 0.04
C VAL A 76 11.92 8.51 -0.53
N VAL A 77 11.31 7.31 -0.52
CA VAL A 77 9.96 7.12 -1.09
C VAL A 77 8.95 6.95 0.03
N SER A 78 8.32 8.08 0.41
CA SER A 78 7.21 8.13 1.36
C SER A 78 5.84 8.06 0.69
N VAL A 79 5.79 7.90 -0.64
CA VAL A 79 4.56 7.92 -1.42
C VAL A 79 4.47 6.68 -2.30
N LEU A 80 3.39 5.92 -2.14
CA LEU A 80 3.03 4.83 -3.05
C LEU A 80 2.12 5.38 -4.15
N ILE A 81 2.42 5.08 -5.41
CA ILE A 81 1.56 5.39 -6.55
C ILE A 81 0.90 4.09 -7.01
N THR A 82 -0.43 4.08 -7.10
CA THR A 82 -1.20 2.93 -7.56
C THR A 82 -2.41 3.36 -8.40
N SER A 83 -3.22 2.44 -8.91
CA SER A 83 -4.48 2.77 -9.60
C SER A 83 -5.63 2.97 -8.60
N GLU A 84 -6.66 3.74 -9.02
CA GLU A 84 -7.89 3.88 -8.23
C GLU A 84 -8.52 2.50 -7.92
N GLN A 85 -8.56 1.61 -8.91
CA GLN A 85 -9.10 0.26 -8.75
C GLN A 85 -8.30 -0.59 -7.75
N ALA A 86 -6.97 -0.53 -7.79
CA ALA A 86 -6.12 -1.26 -6.84
C ALA A 86 -6.28 -0.73 -5.42
N TRP A 87 -6.48 0.59 -5.28
CA TRP A 87 -6.79 1.22 -4.00
C TRP A 87 -8.15 0.77 -3.46
N GLU A 88 -9.22 0.81 -4.25
CA GLU A 88 -10.55 0.35 -3.84
C GLU A 88 -10.54 -1.12 -3.40
N ALA A 89 -9.84 -1.98 -4.15
CA ALA A 89 -9.68 -3.39 -3.80
C ALA A 89 -8.89 -3.56 -2.49
N PHE A 90 -7.86 -2.75 -2.27
CA PHE A 90 -7.10 -2.75 -1.03
C PHE A 90 -7.96 -2.34 0.17
N GLN A 91 -8.76 -1.27 0.04
CA GLN A 91 -9.67 -0.84 1.11
C GLN A 91 -10.62 -1.97 1.52
N LEU A 92 -11.19 -2.68 0.54
CA LEU A 92 -12.06 -3.82 0.80
C LEU A 92 -11.34 -4.96 1.53
N ALA A 93 -10.13 -5.31 1.09
CA ALA A 93 -9.31 -6.34 1.73
C ALA A 93 -8.94 -5.97 3.18
N VAL A 94 -8.62 -4.70 3.44
CA VAL A 94 -8.37 -4.20 4.80
C VAL A 94 -9.61 -4.27 5.68
N ILE A 95 -10.79 -3.93 5.15
CA ILE A 95 -12.08 -4.06 5.86
C ILE A 95 -12.36 -5.53 6.20
N ASN A 96 -12.00 -6.46 5.32
CA ASN A 96 -12.17 -7.90 5.54
C ASN A 96 -11.12 -8.53 6.48
N GLY A 97 -10.06 -7.80 6.84
CA GLY A 97 -9.02 -8.27 7.76
C GLY A 97 -7.85 -8.99 7.09
N ASP A 98 -7.75 -8.97 5.76
CA ASP A 98 -6.73 -9.71 4.99
C ASP A 98 -5.28 -9.29 5.31
N PHE A 99 -5.12 -8.15 6.00
CA PHE A 99 -3.84 -7.52 6.32
C PHE A 99 -3.51 -7.46 7.82
N ASP A 100 -4.36 -8.01 8.70
CA ASP A 100 -4.20 -7.88 10.16
C ASP A 100 -3.00 -8.67 10.71
N ASP A 101 -2.71 -9.82 10.09
CA ASP A 101 -1.62 -10.70 10.50
C ASP A 101 -0.29 -10.37 9.82
N ILE A 102 -0.27 -9.38 8.92
CA ILE A 102 0.97 -8.90 8.31
C ILE A 102 1.78 -8.15 9.34
#